data_AF-A0A9D6SYJ7-F1
#
_entry.id   AF-A0A9D6SYJ7-F1
#
_cell.length_a   1.000
_cell.length_b   1.000
_cell.length_c   1.000
_cell.angle_alpha   90.00
_cell.angle_beta   90.00
_cell.angle_gamma   90.00
#
_symmetry.space_group_name_H-M   'P 1'
#
loop_
_entity.id
_entity.type
_entity.pdbx_description
1 polymer ?
#
loop_
_entity_poly.entity_id
_entity_poly.type
_entity_poly.pdbx_seq_one_letter_code
_entity_poly.pdbx_strand_id
1 'polypeptide(L)'
;MTPLTCDQVTKQFFAYLDRALSGEPLDQIEEHLEECLSCCDKLAFSRQMDAFVKARVPERKVPEGLEARVRQALQRARDGE
;
A
#
# COMPACT_ATOMS: atom_id res chain seq x y z
N MET A 1 3.46 23.58 5.48
CA MET A 1 2.72 22.51 4.78
C MET A 1 1.33 22.47 5.37
N THR A 2 0.28 22.32 4.56
CA THR A 2 -1.10 22.29 5.05
C THR A 2 -1.42 20.88 5.53
N PRO A 3 -1.93 20.68 6.76
CA PRO A 3 -2.22 19.34 7.27
C PRO A 3 -3.26 18.64 6.39
N LEU A 4 -3.07 17.34 6.14
CA LEU A 4 -4.00 16.54 5.35
C LEU A 4 -5.35 16.47 6.05
N THR A 5 -6.42 16.58 5.26
CA THR A 5 -7.78 16.36 5.73
C THR A 5 -8.07 14.87 5.87
N CYS A 6 -9.05 14.51 6.70
CA CYS A 6 -9.46 13.11 6.85
C CYS A 6 -9.84 12.44 5.51
N ASP A 7 -10.43 13.17 4.56
CA ASP A 7 -10.79 12.65 3.24
C ASP A 7 -9.54 12.31 2.41
N GLN A 8 -8.53 13.18 2.42
CA GLN A 8 -7.26 12.95 1.73
C GLN A 8 -6.51 11.76 2.32
N VAL A 9 -6.42 11.68 3.65
CA VAL A 9 -5.78 10.56 4.36
C VAL A 9 -6.50 9.25 4.08
N THR A 10 -7.84 9.28 4.06
CA THR A 10 -8.65 8.10 3.75
C THR A 10 -8.34 7.57 2.36
N LYS A 11 -8.30 8.44 1.35
CA LYS A 11 -7.95 8.04 -0.03
C LYS A 11 -6.54 7.47 -0.12
N GLN A 12 -5.56 8.08 0.54
CA GLN A 12 -4.18 7.65 0.47
C GLN A 12 -3.93 6.30 1.17
N PHE A 13 -4.48 6.04 2.37
CA PHE A 13 -4.28 4.73 2.98
C PHE A 13 -5.03 3.61 2.24
N PHE A 14 -6.16 3.90 1.58
CA PHE A 14 -6.82 2.90 0.72
C PHE A 14 -5.94 2.55 -0.47
N ALA A 15 -5.35 3.56 -1.13
CA ALA A 15 -4.36 3.33 -2.17
C ALA A 15 -3.13 2.55 -1.63
N TYR A 16 -2.71 2.79 -0.39
CA TYR A 16 -1.62 2.06 0.26
C TYR A 16 -1.97 0.57 0.42
N LEU A 17 -3.15 0.28 0.97
CA LEU A 17 -3.62 -1.08 1.23
C LEU A 17 -3.78 -1.88 -0.06
N ASP A 18 -4.27 -1.24 -1.13
CA ASP A 18 -4.37 -1.83 -2.46
C ASP A 18 -3.02 -1.95 -3.18
N ARG A 19 -1.91 -1.57 -2.52
CA ARG A 19 -0.55 -1.48 -3.10
C ARG A 19 -0.50 -0.64 -4.37
N ALA A 20 -1.44 0.29 -4.51
CA ALA A 20 -1.59 1.20 -5.65
C ALA A 20 -0.82 2.51 -5.46
N LEU A 21 -0.21 2.74 -4.29
CA LEU A 21 0.60 3.94 -4.05
C LEU A 21 1.87 3.93 -4.90
N SER A 22 1.95 4.95 -5.75
CA SER A 22 3.09 5.23 -6.62
C SER A 22 4.14 6.08 -5.89
N GLY A 23 4.54 5.67 -4.69
CA GLY A 23 5.62 6.33 -3.93
C GLY A 23 5.25 7.63 -3.20
N GLU A 24 3.98 7.84 -2.83
CA GLU A 24 3.61 8.97 -1.98
C GLU A 24 4.19 8.82 -0.55
N PRO A 25 4.66 9.93 0.07
CA PRO A 25 5.22 9.91 1.42
C PRO A 25 4.15 9.56 2.46
N LEU A 26 4.43 8.54 3.28
CA LEU A 26 3.52 8.07 4.33
C LEU A 26 3.55 8.96 5.58
N ASP A 27 4.59 9.77 5.75
CA ASP A 27 4.81 10.61 6.93
C ASP A 27 3.59 11.49 7.26
N GLN A 28 2.93 12.07 6.24
CA GLN A 28 1.74 12.92 6.44
C GLN A 28 0.50 12.13 6.85
N ILE A 29 0.41 10.84 6.47
CA ILE A 29 -0.65 9.94 6.92
C ILE A 29 -0.40 9.58 8.38
N GLU A 30 0.83 9.28 8.74
CA GLU A 30 1.25 8.95 10.11
C GLU A 30 0.96 10.11 11.06
N GLU A 31 1.38 11.33 10.73
CA GLU A 31 1.08 12.54 11.51
C GLU A 31 -0.43 12.72 11.76
N HIS A 32 -1.26 12.51 10.74
CA HIS A 32 -2.71 12.64 10.91
C HIS A 32 -3.32 11.54 11.80
N LEU A 33 -2.78 10.32 11.75
CA LEU A 33 -3.26 9.20 12.56
C LEU A 33 -2.89 9.36 14.04
N GLU A 34 -1.80 10.07 14.35
CA GLU A 34 -1.44 10.39 15.74
C GLU A 34 -2.51 11.28 16.42
N GLU A 35 -3.19 12.14 15.65
CA GLU A 35 -4.14 13.11 16.18
C GLU A 35 -5.61 12.74 15.91
N CYS A 36 -5.91 11.82 14.98
CA CYS A 36 -7.27 11.54 14.53
C CYS A 36 -7.72 10.08 14.75
N LEU A 37 -8.39 9.83 15.88
CA LEU A 37 -8.95 8.52 16.23
C LEU A 37 -9.92 7.97 15.16
N SER A 38 -10.72 8.84 14.54
CA SER A 38 -11.67 8.40 13.51
C SER A 38 -10.99 7.82 12.26
N CYS A 39 -9.80 8.34 11.91
CA CYS A 39 -9.01 7.81 10.81
C CYS A 39 -8.29 6.52 11.20
N CYS A 40 -7.91 6.36 12.48
CA CYS A 40 -7.41 5.10 13.02
C CYS A 40 -8.44 3.98 12.90
N ASP A 41 -9.71 4.25 13.27
CA ASP A 41 -10.80 3.28 13.15
C ASP A 41 -11.05 2.88 11.69
N LYS A 42 -11.06 3.84 10.78
CA LYS A 42 -11.21 3.58 9.33
C LYS A 42 -10.06 2.72 8.80
N LEU A 43 -8.82 3.03 9.17
CA LEU A 43 -7.66 2.25 8.75
C LEU A 43 -7.72 0.81 9.30
N ALA A 44 -8.12 0.64 10.56
CA ALA A 44 -8.29 -0.67 11.17
C ALA A 44 -9.35 -1.50 10.43
N PHE A 45 -10.50 -0.91 10.13
CA PHE A 45 -11.54 -1.54 9.33
C PHE A 45 -11.03 -1.96 7.94
N SER A 46 -10.32 -1.07 7.24
CA SER A 46 -9.80 -1.35 5.91
C SER A 46 -8.77 -2.48 5.91
N ARG A 47 -7.92 -2.57 6.94
CA ARG A 47 -6.98 -3.71 7.13
C ARG A 47 -7.72 -5.03 7.36
N GLN A 48 -8.79 -5.01 8.16
CA GLN A 48 -9.62 -6.19 8.38
C GLN A 48 -10.28 -6.66 7.08
N MET A 49 -10.78 -5.71 6.27
CA MET A 49 -11.37 -6.01 4.98
C MET A 49 -10.35 -6.61 3.99
N ASP A 50 -9.15 -6.03 3.88
CA ASP A 50 -8.07 -6.56 3.04
C ASP A 50 -7.68 -7.99 3.46
N ALA A 51 -7.50 -8.23 4.76
CA ALA A 51 -7.22 -9.58 5.28
C ALA A 51 -8.35 -10.57 4.98
N PHE A 52 -9.60 -10.14 5.12
CA PHE A 52 -10.78 -10.96 4.83
C PHE A 52 -10.83 -11.38 3.36
N VAL A 53 -10.51 -10.46 2.44
CA VAL A 53 -10.44 -10.74 0.99
C VAL A 53 -9.29 -11.70 0.71
N LYS A 54 -8.08 -11.42 1.20
CA LYS A 54 -6.90 -12.27 1.02
C LYS A 54 -7.12 -13.71 1.49
N ALA A 55 -7.84 -13.90 2.59
CA ALA A 55 -8.15 -15.23 3.11
C ALA A 55 -9.11 -16.05 2.22
N ARG A 56 -9.83 -15.39 1.30
CA ARG A 56 -10.84 -16.03 0.42
C ARG A 56 -10.40 -16.11 -1.04
N VAL A 57 -9.40 -15.32 -1.43
CA VAL A 57 -8.81 -15.41 -2.76
C VAL A 57 -7.91 -16.64 -2.80
N PRO A 58 -8.12 -17.57 -3.76
CA PRO A 58 -7.27 -18.75 -3.87
C PRO A 58 -5.82 -18.34 -4.14
N GLU A 59 -4.89 -18.94 -3.42
CA GLU A 59 -3.47 -18.74 -3.65
C GLU A 59 -3.12 -19.19 -5.07
N ARG A 60 -2.70 -18.24 -5.91
CA ARG A 60 -2.26 -18.54 -7.27
C ARG A 60 -0.76 -18.78 -7.21
N LYS A 61 -0.32 -19.96 -7.62
CA LYS A 61 1.13 -20.23 -7.76
C LYS A 61 1.75 -19.21 -8.70
N VAL A 62 2.85 -18.63 -8.25
CA VAL A 62 3.67 -17.76 -9.08
C VAL A 62 4.28 -18.61 -10.21
N PRO A 63 4.23 -18.16 -11.48
CA PRO A 63 4.86 -18.87 -12.57
C PRO A 63 6.35 -19.14 -12.32
N GLU A 64 6.82 -20.32 -12.69
CA GLU A 64 8.23 -20.68 -12.57
C GLU A 64 9.11 -19.67 -13.32
N GLY A 65 10.23 -19.30 -12.71
CA GLY A 65 11.17 -18.34 -13.29
C GLY A 65 10.70 -16.88 -13.28
N LEU A 66 9.49 -16.54 -12.79
CA LEU A 66 9.07 -15.14 -12.68
C LEU A 66 10.02 -14.34 -11.78
N GLU A 67 10.43 -14.90 -10.64
CA GLU A 67 11.36 -14.24 -9.73
C GLU A 67 12.69 -13.90 -10.42
N ALA A 68 13.26 -14.86 -11.16
CA ALA A 68 14.51 -14.65 -11.90
C ALA A 68 14.35 -13.53 -12.95
N ARG A 69 13.24 -13.51 -13.69
CA ARG A 69 12.92 -12.45 -14.66
C ARG A 69 12.77 -11.08 -14.01
N VAL A 70 12.10 -11.01 -12.86
CA VAL A 70 11.94 -9.75 -12.10
C VAL A 70 13.30 -9.25 -11.60
N ARG A 71 14.14 -10.13 -11.04
CA ARG A 71 15.49 -9.77 -10.59
C ARG A 71 16.37 -9.28 -11.74
N GLN A 72 16.30 -9.92 -12.91
CA GLN A 72 17.02 -9.48 -14.09
C GLN A 72 16.56 -8.11 -14.58
N ALA A 73 15.25 -7.85 -14.59
CA ALA A 73 14.71 -6.54 -14.97
C ALA A 73 15.16 -5.44 -13.99
N LEU A 74 15.16 -5.72 -12.69
CA LEU A 74 15.65 -4.78 -11.67
C LEU A 74 17.15 -4.51 -11.81
N GLN A 75 17.95 -5.51 -12.17
CA GLN A 75 19.37 -5.33 -12.42
C GLN A 75 19.61 -4.41 -13.62
N ARG A 76 18.93 -4.66 -14.75
CA ARG A 76 19.02 -3.79 -15.94
C ARG A 76 18.63 -2.34 -15.65
N ALA A 77 17.55 -2.14 -14.90
CA ALA A 77 17.09 -0.80 -14.52
C ALA A 77 18.09 -0.04 -13.62
N ARG A 78 18.90 -0.77 -12.82
CA ARG A 78 19.98 -0.18 -12.02
C ARG A 78 21.23 0.11 -12.86
N ASP A 79 21.50 -0.72 -13.85
CA ASP A 79 22.68 -0.62 -14.70
C ASP A 79 22.52 0.43 -15.83
N GLY A 80 21.32 1.01 -15.99
CA GLY A 80 21.08 2.19 -16.83
C GLY A 80 20.94 1.91 -18.33
N GLU A 81 20.46 0.72 -18.71
CA GLU A 81 20.20 0.32 -20.11
C GLU A 81 18.72 0.49 -20.51
#